data_AF-A0A7Y2CIP5-F1
#
_entry.id   AF-A0A7Y2CIP5-F1
#
_cell.length_a   1.000
_cell.length_b   1.000
_cell.length_c   1.000
_cell.angle_alpha   90.00
_cell.angle_beta   90.00
_cell.angle_gamma   90.00
#
_symmetry.space_group_name_H-M   'P 1'
#
loop_
_entity.id
_entity.type
_entity.pdbx_description
1 polymer ?
#
loop_
_entity_poly.entity_id
_entity_poly.type
_entity_poly.pdbx_seq_one_letter_code
_entity_poly.pdbx_strand_id
1 'polypeptide(L)'
;MPHRFLPGAAVALMAFAAPALTAMSSAAAASPYAPTPYHDLQPEPSVVALAPGLEGDAFVETLNALEAAGIQVPVAYPGAGFILIDRGGVKREAANHGLTLLRDAGDAAGLGAIRSADPRMGGLLRWWEDGFHAPVLDPAERSAREAALAETDLCAGARDVGEVAGRSAACGPGEYGTVHFAAGRCVVNLIRPQQVGAVQYVWNNADVDKVAAELTRALMWWNLKTGRRLTFVLEDHGKVTSQVEPAVLNISQEGDYIGDCLTSLGYTTSTCPYTQLGELNATQRDRYRAHWGVTQFILNAEVFPGSGALAYAYLGGPHTVALRGNGSLSIEELDLVIAHEFGHIFQAVDEYA
;
A
#
# COMPACT_ATOMS: atom_id res chain seq x y z
N MET A 1 59.45 19.72 30.61
CA MET A 1 58.06 19.59 31.09
C MET A 1 57.44 18.35 30.47
N PRO A 2 57.13 17.31 31.26
CA PRO A 2 56.20 16.27 30.84
C PRO A 2 54.98 16.23 31.78
N HIS A 3 53.78 16.29 31.21
CA HIS A 3 52.53 16.16 31.94
C HIS A 3 52.31 14.71 32.36
N ARG A 4 52.09 14.53 33.67
CA ARG A 4 51.64 13.30 34.32
C ARG A 4 50.16 13.06 34.02
N PHE A 5 49.82 11.85 33.63
CA PHE A 5 48.48 11.28 33.80
C PHE A 5 48.23 10.99 35.29
N LEU A 6 47.03 11.33 35.79
CA LEU A 6 46.48 10.84 37.05
C LEU A 6 45.23 9.97 36.76
N PRO A 7 44.94 8.96 37.61
CA PRO A 7 43.92 7.95 37.36
C PRO A 7 42.56 8.25 38.03
N GLY A 8 41.51 7.67 37.43
CA GLY A 8 40.38 7.01 38.10
C GLY A 8 39.57 7.80 39.14
N ALA A 9 38.39 8.28 38.74
CA ALA A 9 37.28 8.54 39.65
C ALA A 9 36.16 7.51 39.38
N ALA A 10 35.91 6.65 40.37
CA ALA A 10 34.76 5.77 40.40
C ALA A 10 33.49 6.60 40.71
N VAL A 11 32.48 6.48 39.85
CA VAL A 11 31.15 7.07 40.09
C VAL A 11 30.34 6.08 40.92
N ALA A 12 30.00 6.49 42.15
CA ALA A 12 29.09 5.77 43.03
C ALA A 12 27.65 5.91 42.53
N LEU A 13 27.01 4.80 42.21
CA LEU A 13 25.57 4.73 41.93
C LEU A 13 24.81 4.83 43.27
N MET A 14 24.16 5.96 43.54
CA MET A 14 23.19 6.06 44.63
C MET A 14 21.84 5.54 44.15
N ALA A 15 21.38 4.43 44.74
CA ALA A 15 20.02 3.94 44.58
C ALA A 15 19.06 4.82 45.40
N PHE A 16 18.17 5.55 44.73
CA PHE A 16 16.99 6.16 45.35
C PHE A 16 15.84 5.15 45.32
N ALA A 17 15.31 4.80 46.49
CA ALA A 17 14.08 4.03 46.61
C ALA A 17 12.88 4.92 46.20
N ALA A 18 12.14 4.49 45.18
CA ALA A 18 10.88 5.13 44.78
C ALA A 18 9.79 4.82 45.82
N PRO A 19 8.94 5.79 46.20
CA PRO A 19 7.78 5.53 47.05
C PRO A 19 6.73 4.73 46.27
N ALA A 20 6.08 3.79 46.96
CA ALA A 20 4.96 3.02 46.43
C ALA A 20 3.81 3.95 46.03
N LEU A 21 3.54 4.04 44.72
CA LEU A 21 2.38 4.73 44.16
C LEU A 21 1.15 3.82 44.29
N THR A 22 0.25 4.20 45.18
CA THR A 22 -1.08 3.63 45.33
C THR A 22 -1.86 3.82 44.03
N ALA A 23 -2.36 2.72 43.45
CA ALA A 23 -3.13 2.73 42.21
C ALA A 23 -4.41 3.60 42.37
N MET A 24 -4.42 4.78 41.76
CA MET A 24 -5.64 5.51 41.49
C MET A 24 -6.27 4.93 40.23
N SER A 25 -7.39 4.23 40.39
CA SER A 25 -8.28 3.82 39.31
C SER A 25 -8.81 5.07 38.60
N SER A 26 -8.17 5.48 37.50
CA SER A 26 -8.78 6.43 36.57
C SER A 26 -9.77 5.67 35.69
N ALA A 27 -11.05 5.99 35.83
CA ALA A 27 -12.00 5.73 34.78
C ALA A 27 -11.58 6.63 33.60
N ALA A 28 -10.90 6.06 32.60
CA ALA A 28 -10.58 6.76 31.37
C ALA A 28 -11.91 7.20 30.74
N ALA A 29 -12.14 8.51 30.69
CA ALA A 29 -13.21 9.06 29.88
C ALA A 29 -12.96 8.62 28.44
N ALA A 30 -13.90 7.89 27.85
CA ALA A 30 -13.81 7.47 26.45
C ALA A 30 -13.52 8.69 25.58
N SER A 31 -12.41 8.64 24.83
CA SER A 31 -12.05 9.69 23.89
C SER A 31 -13.25 9.95 22.97
N PRO A 32 -13.68 11.20 22.77
CA PRO A 32 -14.72 11.52 21.79
C PRO A 32 -14.29 11.20 20.35
N TYR A 33 -13.01 10.83 20.15
CA TYR A 33 -12.44 10.32 18.91
C TYR A 33 -12.12 8.83 19.06
N ALA A 34 -13.13 7.99 19.25
CA ALA A 34 -12.96 6.58 18.93
C ALA A 34 -12.85 6.48 17.40
N PRO A 35 -11.69 6.10 16.82
CA PRO A 35 -11.57 5.97 15.37
C PRO A 35 -12.59 4.94 14.89
N THR A 36 -13.31 5.25 13.80
CA THR A 36 -14.17 4.25 13.17
C THR A 36 -13.29 3.07 12.73
N PRO A 37 -13.57 1.84 13.21
CA PRO A 37 -12.81 0.65 12.90
C PRO A 37 -12.64 0.46 11.39
N TYR A 38 -11.49 -0.07 10.97
CA TYR A 38 -11.15 -0.26 9.56
C TYR A 38 -12.22 -1.07 8.81
N HIS A 39 -12.74 -2.12 9.45
CA HIS A 39 -13.73 -3.03 8.87
C HIS A 39 -15.20 -2.57 9.00
N ASP A 40 -15.48 -1.43 9.66
CA ASP A 40 -16.86 -0.89 9.76
C ASP A 40 -17.30 -0.09 8.54
N LEU A 41 -16.36 0.21 7.65
CA LEU A 41 -16.65 0.85 6.39
C LEU A 41 -17.14 -0.20 5.40
N GLN A 42 -18.40 -0.63 5.55
CA GLN A 42 -19.13 -1.24 4.44
C GLN A 42 -19.05 -0.24 3.29
N PRO A 43 -18.40 -0.57 2.17
CA PRO A 43 -18.39 0.34 1.04
C PRO A 43 -19.85 0.61 0.69
N GLU A 44 -20.23 1.90 0.61
CA GLU A 44 -21.49 2.31 -0.03
C GLU A 44 -21.66 1.54 -1.34
N PRO A 45 -22.90 1.32 -1.83
CA PRO A 45 -23.14 0.48 -3.01
C PRO A 45 -22.22 0.92 -4.14
N SER A 46 -21.16 0.13 -4.29
CA SER A 46 -20.10 0.40 -5.23
C SER A 46 -20.49 -0.35 -6.48
N VAL A 47 -20.39 0.31 -7.62
CA VAL A 47 -20.65 -0.31 -8.92
C VAL A 47 -19.28 -0.52 -9.55
N VAL A 48 -19.01 -1.73 -10.02
CA VAL A 48 -17.82 -1.96 -10.85
C VAL A 48 -18.20 -1.69 -12.30
N ALA A 49 -17.49 -0.76 -12.93
CA ALA A 49 -17.62 -0.46 -14.35
C ALA A 49 -16.44 -1.06 -15.09
N LEU A 50 -16.68 -2.12 -15.83
CA LEU A 50 -15.70 -2.85 -16.61
C LEU A 50 -15.40 -2.09 -17.91
N ALA A 51 -14.12 -2.00 -18.23
CA ALA A 51 -13.59 -1.28 -19.38
C ALA A 51 -12.37 -2.01 -19.97
N PRO A 52 -12.51 -3.28 -20.39
CA PRO A 52 -11.38 -4.07 -20.87
C PRO A 52 -10.70 -3.40 -22.07
N GLY A 53 -9.38 -3.21 -21.97
CA GLY A 53 -8.56 -2.54 -22.99
C GLY A 53 -8.64 -1.01 -23.00
N LEU A 54 -9.39 -0.38 -22.08
CA LEU A 54 -9.42 1.08 -21.97
C LEU A 54 -8.14 1.60 -21.28
N GLU A 55 -7.21 2.13 -22.06
CA GLU A 55 -5.89 2.58 -21.58
C GLU A 55 -5.51 3.98 -22.09
N GLY A 56 -4.39 4.51 -21.58
CA GLY A 56 -3.77 5.74 -22.08
C GLY A 56 -4.69 6.95 -22.00
N ASP A 57 -4.69 7.77 -23.05
CA ASP A 57 -5.47 9.01 -23.09
C ASP A 57 -6.98 8.73 -22.99
N ALA A 58 -7.49 7.69 -23.64
CA ALA A 58 -8.92 7.34 -23.59
C ALA A 58 -9.38 6.96 -22.18
N PHE A 59 -8.52 6.27 -21.42
CA PHE A 59 -8.75 5.99 -19.99
C PHE A 59 -8.81 7.28 -19.17
N VAL A 60 -7.84 8.18 -19.36
CA VAL A 60 -7.78 9.47 -18.64
C VAL A 60 -8.97 10.35 -18.98
N GLU A 61 -9.38 10.42 -20.25
CA GLU A 61 -10.56 11.14 -20.70
C GLU A 61 -11.84 10.59 -20.05
N THR A 62 -11.99 9.27 -20.01
CA THR A 62 -13.14 8.61 -19.36
C THR A 62 -13.14 8.87 -17.86
N LEU A 63 -12.00 8.74 -17.18
CA LEU A 63 -11.87 9.04 -15.76
C LEU A 63 -12.26 10.50 -15.46
N ASN A 64 -11.75 11.44 -16.24
CA ASN A 64 -12.09 12.87 -16.10
C ASN A 64 -13.59 13.11 -16.34
N ALA A 65 -14.20 12.43 -17.31
CA ALA A 65 -15.62 12.57 -17.61
C ALA A 65 -16.50 12.05 -16.45
N LEU A 66 -16.15 10.90 -15.86
CA LEU A 66 -16.81 10.36 -14.68
C LEU A 66 -16.74 11.35 -13.50
N GLU A 67 -15.53 11.84 -13.18
CA GLU A 67 -15.32 12.81 -12.10
C GLU A 67 -16.05 14.14 -12.36
N ALA A 68 -16.03 14.64 -13.60
CA ALA A 68 -16.75 15.87 -13.99
C ALA A 68 -18.26 15.72 -13.90
N ALA A 69 -18.79 14.50 -14.09
CA ALA A 69 -20.20 14.17 -13.87
C ALA A 69 -20.56 14.03 -12.37
N GLY A 70 -19.60 14.22 -11.46
CA GLY A 70 -19.79 14.07 -10.02
C GLY A 70 -19.82 12.61 -9.55
N ILE A 71 -19.44 11.66 -10.41
CA ILE A 71 -19.30 10.25 -10.04
C ILE A 71 -17.98 10.10 -9.28
N GLN A 72 -18.04 9.49 -8.10
CA GLN A 72 -16.85 9.22 -7.33
C GLN A 72 -16.19 7.94 -7.83
N VAL A 73 -14.88 8.01 -8.06
CA VAL A 73 -14.06 6.90 -8.52
C VAL A 73 -12.98 6.61 -7.48
N PRO A 74 -13.26 5.82 -6.42
CA PRO A 74 -12.25 5.52 -5.42
C PRO A 74 -10.99 4.89 -6.00
N VAL A 75 -11.16 3.94 -6.93
CA VAL A 75 -10.06 3.23 -7.58
C VAL A 75 -10.37 3.02 -9.06
N ALA A 76 -9.39 3.28 -9.91
CA ALA A 76 -9.44 3.07 -11.34
C ALA A 76 -8.27 2.18 -11.79
N TYR A 77 -8.54 1.26 -12.71
CA TYR A 77 -7.60 0.27 -13.23
C TYR A 77 -7.43 0.45 -14.74
N PRO A 78 -6.30 1.01 -15.20
CA PRO A 78 -5.98 1.09 -16.61
C PRO A 78 -6.08 -0.29 -17.29
N GLY A 79 -6.82 -0.35 -18.39
CA GLY A 79 -7.06 -1.57 -19.16
C GLY A 79 -8.14 -2.49 -18.59
N ALA A 80 -8.68 -2.22 -17.40
CA ALA A 80 -9.58 -3.13 -16.71
C ALA A 80 -10.94 -2.50 -16.34
N GLY A 81 -10.97 -1.36 -15.64
CA GLY A 81 -12.23 -0.76 -15.23
C GLY A 81 -12.12 0.21 -14.06
N PHE A 82 -13.26 0.45 -13.41
CA PHE A 82 -13.40 1.43 -12.35
C PHE A 82 -14.25 0.86 -11.20
N ILE A 83 -13.88 1.20 -9.97
CA ILE A 83 -14.78 1.13 -8.82
C ILE A 83 -15.46 2.49 -8.72
N LEU A 84 -16.79 2.52 -8.79
CA LEU A 84 -17.60 3.73 -8.77
C LEU A 84 -18.49 3.73 -7.55
N ILE A 85 -18.80 4.90 -7.00
CA ILE A 85 -19.86 5.04 -6.00
C ILE A 85 -21.06 5.72 -6.66
N ASP A 86 -22.17 4.97 -6.82
CA ASP A 86 -23.36 5.44 -7.53
C ASP A 86 -24.18 6.39 -6.67
N ARG A 87 -24.12 7.69 -7.00
CA ARG A 87 -24.98 8.74 -6.42
C ARG A 87 -26.07 9.20 -7.40
N GLY A 88 -26.33 8.40 -8.44
CA GLY A 88 -27.16 8.77 -9.59
C GLY A 88 -26.29 9.25 -10.76
N GLY A 89 -26.63 8.82 -11.98
CA GLY A 89 -25.94 9.23 -13.21
C GLY A 89 -24.93 8.23 -13.76
N VAL A 90 -24.46 7.26 -12.96
CA VAL A 90 -23.47 6.24 -13.39
C VAL A 90 -23.93 5.50 -14.64
N LYS A 91 -25.22 5.12 -14.73
CA LYS A 91 -25.75 4.41 -15.90
C LYS A 91 -25.61 5.20 -17.21
N ARG A 92 -25.81 6.52 -17.17
CA ARG A 92 -25.73 7.37 -18.36
C ARG A 92 -24.28 7.49 -18.82
N GLU A 93 -23.37 7.83 -17.91
CA GLU A 93 -21.95 7.99 -18.27
C GLU A 93 -21.32 6.66 -18.67
N ALA A 94 -21.66 5.56 -17.98
CA ALA A 94 -21.24 4.23 -18.39
C ALA A 94 -21.65 3.91 -19.84
N ALA A 95 -22.90 4.20 -20.22
CA ALA A 95 -23.35 4.00 -21.59
C ALA A 95 -22.61 4.88 -22.60
N ASN A 96 -22.32 6.15 -22.26
CA ASN A 96 -21.59 7.09 -23.11
C ASN A 96 -20.15 6.62 -23.41
N HIS A 97 -19.53 5.93 -22.45
CA HIS A 97 -18.15 5.47 -22.54
C HIS A 97 -18.03 3.96 -22.82
N GLY A 98 -19.14 3.27 -23.11
CA GLY A 98 -19.13 1.83 -23.41
C GLY A 98 -18.75 0.94 -22.23
N LEU A 99 -18.94 1.41 -20.99
CA LEU A 99 -18.62 0.67 -19.77
C LEU A 99 -19.72 -0.35 -19.45
N THR A 100 -19.32 -1.56 -19.04
CA THR A 100 -20.25 -2.59 -18.55
C THR A 100 -20.36 -2.51 -17.04
N LEU A 101 -21.56 -2.27 -16.51
CA LEU A 101 -21.79 -2.14 -15.07
C LEU A 101 -22.10 -3.49 -14.42
N LEU A 102 -21.40 -3.80 -13.33
CA LEU A 102 -21.71 -4.86 -12.39
C LEU A 102 -22.31 -4.22 -11.13
N ARG A 103 -23.49 -4.67 -10.73
CA ARG A 103 -24.23 -4.08 -9.60
C ARG A 103 -24.48 -5.08 -8.47
N ASP A 104 -24.52 -6.37 -8.79
CA ASP A 104 -24.73 -7.41 -7.79
C ASP A 104 -24.04 -8.73 -8.18
N ALA A 105 -24.13 -9.71 -7.27
CA ALA A 105 -23.57 -11.05 -7.45
C ALA A 105 -24.26 -11.86 -8.58
N GLY A 106 -25.47 -11.47 -8.98
CA GLY A 106 -26.19 -12.08 -10.10
C GLY A 106 -25.51 -11.83 -11.45
N ASP A 107 -24.71 -10.77 -11.56
CA ASP A 107 -23.91 -10.46 -12.75
C ASP A 107 -22.67 -11.37 -12.92
N ALA A 108 -22.41 -12.28 -11.96
CA ALA A 108 -21.19 -13.10 -11.92
C ALA A 108 -21.01 -14.05 -13.12
N ALA A 109 -22.09 -14.42 -13.81
CA ALA A 109 -22.03 -15.35 -14.96
C ALA A 109 -21.15 -14.83 -16.12
N GLY A 110 -20.92 -13.52 -16.21
CA GLY A 110 -20.04 -12.90 -17.20
C GLY A 110 -18.56 -12.78 -16.77
N LEU A 111 -18.26 -12.93 -15.47
CA LEU A 111 -16.94 -12.61 -14.92
C LEU A 111 -15.84 -13.56 -15.38
N GLY A 112 -16.15 -14.85 -15.58
CA GLY A 112 -15.15 -15.84 -16.03
C GLY A 112 -14.57 -15.52 -17.41
N ALA A 113 -15.41 -15.02 -18.33
CA ALA A 113 -14.97 -14.60 -19.66
C ALA A 113 -14.08 -13.36 -19.59
N ILE A 114 -14.42 -12.41 -18.71
CA ILE A 114 -13.68 -11.17 -18.51
C ILE A 114 -12.32 -11.44 -17.86
N ARG A 115 -12.27 -12.29 -16.82
CA ARG A 115 -11.02 -12.70 -16.18
C ARG A 115 -10.05 -13.36 -17.15
N SER A 116 -10.59 -14.14 -18.10
CA SER A 116 -9.79 -14.82 -19.12
C SER A 116 -9.29 -13.88 -20.22
N ALA A 117 -9.96 -12.74 -20.43
CA ALA A 117 -9.61 -11.77 -21.47
C ALA A 117 -8.45 -10.87 -21.05
N ASP A 118 -8.32 -10.53 -19.76
CA ASP A 118 -7.23 -9.71 -19.25
C ASP A 118 -6.84 -10.13 -17.82
N PRO A 119 -5.63 -10.69 -17.60
CA PRO A 119 -5.15 -11.07 -16.27
C PRO A 119 -5.16 -9.93 -15.24
N ARG A 120 -5.07 -8.66 -15.66
CA ARG A 120 -5.13 -7.49 -14.76
C ARG A 120 -6.49 -7.31 -14.11
N MET A 121 -7.54 -7.91 -14.68
CA MET A 121 -8.88 -7.94 -14.09
C MET A 121 -8.96 -8.78 -12.82
N GLY A 122 -8.04 -9.73 -12.63
CA GLY A 122 -8.11 -10.71 -11.55
C GLY A 122 -8.25 -10.07 -10.17
N GLY A 123 -7.48 -9.01 -9.90
CA GLY A 123 -7.55 -8.24 -8.65
C GLY A 123 -8.87 -7.50 -8.45
N LEU A 124 -9.32 -6.74 -9.45
CA LEU A 124 -10.59 -5.99 -9.40
C LEU A 124 -11.80 -6.93 -9.23
N LEU A 125 -11.81 -8.04 -9.97
CA LEU A 125 -12.88 -9.04 -9.88
C LEU A 125 -12.82 -9.78 -8.56
N ARG A 126 -11.64 -10.14 -8.08
CA ARG A 126 -11.48 -10.77 -6.77
C ARG A 126 -11.89 -9.82 -5.65
N TRP A 127 -11.58 -8.53 -5.74
CA TRP A 127 -12.07 -7.52 -4.82
C TRP A 127 -13.61 -7.47 -4.81
N TRP A 128 -14.24 -7.48 -5.99
CA TRP A 128 -15.70 -7.50 -6.11
C TRP A 128 -16.31 -8.76 -5.47
N GLU A 129 -15.77 -9.93 -5.82
CA GLU A 129 -16.20 -11.23 -5.30
C GLU A 129 -16.03 -11.30 -3.76
N ASP A 130 -14.87 -10.92 -3.25
CA ASP A 130 -14.59 -10.92 -1.81
C ASP A 130 -15.45 -9.86 -1.09
N GLY A 131 -15.57 -8.65 -1.63
CA GLY A 131 -16.20 -7.50 -0.97
C GLY A 131 -17.72 -7.55 -0.92
N PHE A 132 -18.39 -8.11 -1.94
CA PHE A 132 -19.85 -8.29 -1.93
C PHE A 132 -20.29 -9.48 -1.06
N HIS A 133 -19.38 -10.41 -0.78
CA HIS A 133 -19.69 -11.64 -0.04
C HIS A 133 -18.99 -11.77 1.31
N ALA A 134 -18.05 -10.88 1.65
CA ALA A 134 -17.39 -10.92 2.94
C ALA A 134 -18.45 -10.75 4.05
N PRO A 135 -18.60 -11.73 4.95
CA PRO A 135 -19.44 -11.54 6.12
C PRO A 135 -18.89 -10.33 6.89
N VAL A 136 -19.80 -9.47 7.36
CA VAL A 136 -19.44 -8.46 8.35
C VAL A 136 -18.81 -9.19 9.53
N LEU A 137 -17.52 -8.95 9.78
CA LEU A 137 -16.83 -9.55 10.92
C LEU A 137 -17.57 -9.17 12.19
N ASP A 138 -17.78 -10.16 13.08
CA ASP A 138 -18.35 -9.85 14.37
C ASP A 138 -17.40 -8.92 15.17
N PRO A 139 -17.92 -8.08 16.08
CA PRO A 139 -17.08 -7.13 16.80
C PRO A 139 -15.96 -7.76 17.66
N ALA A 140 -16.10 -9.01 18.10
CA ALA A 140 -15.08 -9.70 18.89
C ALA A 140 -13.95 -10.24 18.03
N GLU A 141 -14.25 -10.86 16.88
CA GLU A 141 -13.25 -11.24 15.89
C GLU A 141 -12.45 -10.02 15.42
N ARG A 142 -13.14 -8.91 15.19
CA ARG A 142 -12.54 -7.62 14.87
C ARG A 142 -11.58 -7.13 15.95
N SER A 143 -12.02 -7.08 17.20
CA SER A 143 -11.18 -6.61 18.31
C SER A 143 -9.95 -7.50 18.49
N ALA A 144 -10.06 -8.80 18.21
CA ALA A 144 -8.93 -9.72 18.26
C ALA A 144 -7.91 -9.44 17.14
N ARG A 145 -8.38 -9.14 15.92
CA ARG A 145 -7.50 -8.77 14.79
C ARG A 145 -6.79 -7.44 15.01
N GLU A 146 -7.50 -6.43 15.53
CA GLU A 146 -6.90 -5.14 15.91
C GLU A 146 -5.87 -5.28 17.04
N ALA A 147 -6.12 -6.16 18.01
CA ALA A 147 -5.13 -6.46 19.05
C ALA A 147 -3.90 -7.18 18.48
N ALA A 148 -4.07 -8.11 17.55
CA ALA A 148 -2.96 -8.79 16.87
C ALA A 148 -2.07 -7.82 16.08
N LEU A 149 -2.67 -6.79 15.46
CA LEU A 149 -1.93 -5.70 14.82
C LEU A 149 -1.09 -4.89 15.81
N ALA A 150 -1.58 -4.65 17.03
CA ALA A 150 -0.87 -3.89 18.05
C ALA A 150 0.28 -4.68 18.71
N GLU A 151 0.17 -6.01 18.77
CA GLU A 151 1.21 -6.90 19.30
C GLU A 151 2.29 -7.25 18.27
N THR A 152 1.97 -7.14 16.99
CA THR A 152 2.94 -7.37 15.92
C THR A 152 3.74 -6.09 15.74
N ASP A 153 5.06 -6.17 15.87
CA ASP A 153 5.97 -5.06 15.51
C ASP A 153 5.93 -4.93 13.97
N LEU A 154 4.91 -4.22 13.48
CA LEU A 154 4.56 -4.16 12.06
C LEU A 154 5.70 -3.54 11.23
N CYS A 155 6.49 -2.66 11.87
CA CYS A 155 7.43 -1.79 11.21
C CYS A 155 8.83 -1.87 11.84
N ALA A 156 9.84 -2.20 11.03
CA ALA A 156 11.24 -1.99 11.40
C ALA A 156 11.61 -0.50 11.24
N GLY A 157 10.94 0.39 12.00
CA GLY A 157 11.17 1.83 12.06
C GLY A 157 10.97 2.58 10.75
N ALA A 158 10.09 3.60 10.74
CA ALA A 158 10.12 4.62 9.70
C ALA A 158 11.54 5.22 9.63
N ARG A 159 12.33 4.82 8.63
CA ARG A 159 13.68 5.35 8.47
C ARG A 159 13.57 6.82 8.10
N ASP A 160 14.07 7.68 8.97
CA ASP A 160 14.27 9.07 8.61
C ASP A 160 15.19 9.10 7.38
N VAL A 161 14.77 9.83 6.35
CA VAL A 161 15.47 9.94 5.07
C VAL A 161 16.91 10.44 5.27
N GLY A 162 17.18 11.08 6.41
CA GLY A 162 18.50 11.54 6.85
C GLY A 162 19.50 10.43 7.22
N GLU A 163 19.07 9.23 7.64
CA GLU A 163 19.99 8.18 8.13
C GLU A 163 20.57 7.31 6.97
N VAL A 164 19.89 7.27 5.83
CA VAL A 164 20.38 6.59 4.61
C VAL A 164 21.57 7.35 3.96
N ALA A 165 21.82 8.60 4.37
CA ALA A 165 22.93 9.42 3.87
C ALA A 165 24.34 8.82 4.13
N GLY A 166 24.46 7.80 4.99
CA GLY A 166 25.72 7.09 5.25
C GLY A 166 26.08 6.01 4.21
N ARG A 167 25.15 5.58 3.35
CA ARG A 167 25.39 4.56 2.32
C ARG A 167 24.94 5.06 0.96
N SER A 168 25.92 5.54 0.18
CA SER A 168 25.85 6.04 -1.20
C SER A 168 25.72 7.56 -1.32
N ALA A 169 26.87 8.23 -1.29
CA ALA A 169 27.04 9.61 -1.75
C ALA A 169 26.69 9.81 -3.25
N ALA A 170 26.24 8.77 -3.97
CA ALA A 170 25.84 8.83 -5.38
C ALA A 170 24.33 9.01 -5.58
N CYS A 171 23.49 8.76 -4.57
CA CYS A 171 22.05 9.03 -4.64
C CYS A 171 21.78 10.32 -3.86
N GLY A 172 21.66 11.45 -4.56
CA GLY A 172 21.51 12.77 -3.93
C GLY A 172 20.30 12.86 -2.98
N PRO A 173 20.40 13.63 -1.87
CA PRO A 173 19.38 13.70 -0.81
C PRO A 173 18.21 14.65 -1.13
N GLY A 174 17.85 14.88 -2.39
CA GLY A 174 16.76 15.77 -2.77
C GLY A 174 15.56 15.00 -3.29
N GLU A 175 14.36 15.31 -2.78
CA GLU A 175 13.04 15.00 -3.39
C GLU A 175 12.29 13.72 -2.98
N TYR A 176 12.51 13.14 -1.79
CA TYR A 176 11.70 11.98 -1.35
C TYR A 176 10.30 12.31 -0.79
N GLY A 177 9.92 13.59 -0.74
CA GLY A 177 8.53 13.99 -0.46
C GLY A 177 7.69 13.94 -1.73
N THR A 178 7.13 12.77 -2.05
CA THR A 178 6.23 12.62 -3.22
C THR A 178 4.78 12.95 -2.89
N VAL A 179 4.39 12.92 -1.61
CA VAL A 179 3.02 13.20 -1.16
C VAL A 179 3.02 13.99 0.15
N HIS A 180 2.26 15.07 0.20
CA HIS A 180 2.16 15.94 1.39
C HIS A 180 0.74 16.06 1.95
N PHE A 181 -0.27 15.67 1.17
CA PHE A 181 -1.66 15.71 1.61
C PHE A 181 -2.48 14.60 0.95
N ALA A 182 -3.39 14.01 1.72
CA ALA A 182 -4.26 12.93 1.30
C ALA A 182 -5.48 13.47 0.52
N ALA A 183 -5.25 14.06 -0.67
CA ALA A 183 -6.28 14.51 -1.59
C ALA A 183 -5.81 14.53 -3.05
N GLY A 184 -6.76 14.54 -3.99
CA GLY A 184 -6.52 14.50 -5.42
C GLY A 184 -6.36 13.09 -5.96
N ARG A 185 -5.96 12.99 -7.23
CA ARG A 185 -5.59 11.73 -7.87
C ARG A 185 -4.18 11.27 -7.50
N CYS A 186 -4.02 10.02 -7.09
CA CYS A 186 -2.75 9.37 -6.78
C CYS A 186 -2.59 8.12 -7.65
N VAL A 187 -1.47 8.00 -8.38
CA VAL A 187 -1.13 6.74 -9.04
C VAL A 187 -0.36 5.84 -8.09
N VAL A 188 -0.78 4.58 -8.01
CA VAL A 188 -0.14 3.52 -7.22
C VAL A 188 0.38 2.48 -8.19
N ASN A 189 1.71 2.35 -8.27
CA ASN A 189 2.35 1.30 -9.05
C ASN A 189 2.48 0.04 -8.21
N LEU A 190 1.78 -1.03 -8.55
CA LEU A 190 1.93 -2.32 -7.88
C LEU A 190 3.00 -3.15 -8.59
N ILE A 191 4.06 -3.51 -7.87
CA ILE A 191 5.14 -4.35 -8.36
C ILE A 191 5.27 -5.58 -7.46
N ARG A 192 5.29 -6.77 -8.08
CA ARG A 192 5.59 -8.03 -7.40
C ARG A 192 6.89 -8.60 -7.96
N PRO A 193 8.03 -8.38 -7.30
CA PRO A 193 9.30 -8.93 -7.76
C PRO A 193 9.24 -10.47 -7.82
N GLN A 194 9.85 -11.03 -8.86
CA GLN A 194 9.99 -12.46 -9.07
C GLN A 194 11.41 -12.76 -9.54
N GLN A 195 12.15 -13.58 -8.77
CA GLN A 195 13.48 -14.01 -9.18
C GLN A 195 13.44 -14.80 -10.49
N VAL A 196 14.39 -14.53 -11.40
CA VAL A 196 14.63 -15.36 -12.59
C VAL A 196 14.91 -16.80 -12.17
N GLY A 197 14.11 -17.75 -12.70
CA GLY A 197 14.28 -19.17 -12.40
C GLY A 197 13.90 -19.56 -10.98
N ALA A 198 13.11 -18.75 -10.27
CA ALA A 198 12.64 -19.04 -8.92
C ALA A 198 11.96 -20.42 -8.81
N VAL A 199 12.25 -21.13 -7.73
CA VAL A 199 11.62 -22.42 -7.40
C VAL A 199 10.85 -22.37 -6.08
N GLN A 200 11.28 -21.54 -5.12
CA GLN A 200 10.74 -21.51 -3.76
C GLN A 200 9.67 -20.42 -3.54
N TYR A 201 9.88 -19.20 -4.04
CA TYR A 201 9.00 -18.05 -3.83
C TYR A 201 8.31 -17.63 -5.14
N VAL A 202 7.60 -18.58 -5.73
CA VAL A 202 6.91 -18.38 -7.02
C VAL A 202 5.52 -17.84 -6.78
N TRP A 203 5.20 -16.70 -7.39
CA TRP A 203 3.85 -16.17 -7.38
C TRP A 203 2.91 -17.09 -8.16
N ASN A 204 1.86 -17.58 -7.52
CA ASN A 204 0.71 -18.16 -8.23
C ASN A 204 -0.33 -17.06 -8.55
N ASN A 205 -1.28 -17.36 -9.43
CA ASN A 205 -2.26 -16.37 -9.86
C ASN A 205 -3.29 -16.03 -8.76
N ALA A 206 -3.61 -16.97 -7.87
CA ALA A 206 -4.53 -16.70 -6.77
C ALA A 206 -3.96 -15.68 -5.78
N ASP A 207 -2.67 -15.77 -5.47
CA ASP A 207 -1.96 -14.82 -4.62
C ASP A 207 -1.83 -13.45 -5.30
N VAL A 208 -1.55 -13.41 -6.60
CA VAL A 208 -1.51 -12.16 -7.39
C VAL A 208 -2.85 -11.43 -7.33
N ASP A 209 -3.95 -12.16 -7.58
CA ASP A 209 -5.30 -11.60 -7.54
C ASP A 209 -5.66 -11.14 -6.11
N LYS A 210 -5.30 -11.94 -5.10
CA LYS A 210 -5.56 -11.62 -3.70
C LYS A 210 -4.81 -10.36 -3.27
N VAL A 211 -3.52 -10.25 -3.56
CA VAL A 211 -2.72 -9.04 -3.25
C VAL A 211 -3.32 -7.78 -3.88
N ALA A 212 -3.73 -7.85 -5.14
CA ALA A 212 -4.36 -6.70 -5.79
C ALA A 212 -5.71 -6.35 -5.12
N ALA A 213 -6.51 -7.34 -4.74
CA ALA A 213 -7.76 -7.12 -4.01
C ALA A 213 -7.54 -6.50 -2.62
N GLU A 214 -6.52 -6.93 -1.86
CA GLU A 214 -6.17 -6.36 -0.56
C GLU A 214 -5.65 -4.92 -0.68
N LEU A 215 -4.77 -4.66 -1.65
CA LEU A 215 -4.36 -3.28 -1.95
C LEU A 215 -5.56 -2.41 -2.29
N THR A 216 -6.52 -2.91 -3.08
CA THR A 216 -7.76 -2.17 -3.37
C THR A 216 -8.52 -1.78 -2.11
N ARG A 217 -8.68 -2.72 -1.16
CA ARG A 217 -9.35 -2.46 0.12
C ARG A 217 -8.64 -1.36 0.91
N ALA A 218 -7.31 -1.43 1.00
CA ALA A 218 -6.50 -0.40 1.64
C ALA A 218 -6.70 0.99 1.00
N LEU A 219 -6.69 1.07 -0.33
CA LEU A 219 -6.90 2.32 -1.06
C LEU A 219 -8.33 2.85 -0.88
N MET A 220 -9.33 1.98 -0.90
CA MET A 220 -10.72 2.38 -0.63
C MET A 220 -10.91 2.90 0.79
N TRP A 221 -10.24 2.31 1.77
CA TRP A 221 -10.25 2.81 3.13
C TRP A 221 -9.70 4.25 3.19
N TRP A 222 -8.58 4.53 2.53
CA TRP A 222 -8.03 5.89 2.44
C TRP A 222 -8.94 6.86 1.69
N ASN A 223 -9.60 6.43 0.60
CA ASN A 223 -10.63 7.22 -0.05
C ASN A 223 -11.73 7.62 0.95
N LEU A 224 -12.23 6.68 1.76
CA LEU A 224 -13.26 6.96 2.75
C LEU A 224 -12.77 7.87 3.88
N LYS A 225 -11.58 7.61 4.45
CA LYS A 225 -11.00 8.39 5.55
C LYS A 225 -10.69 9.83 5.17
N THR A 226 -10.40 10.09 3.90
CA THR A 226 -10.20 11.46 3.39
C THR A 226 -11.50 12.17 3.02
N GLY A 227 -12.66 11.57 3.29
CA GLY A 227 -13.95 12.12 2.88
C GLY A 227 -14.15 12.09 1.36
N ARG A 228 -13.62 11.05 0.70
CA ARG A 228 -13.64 10.83 -0.77
C ARG A 228 -12.91 11.91 -1.56
N ARG A 229 -11.81 12.43 -1.00
CA ARG A 229 -10.95 13.40 -1.67
C ARG A 229 -9.84 12.75 -2.50
N LEU A 230 -9.62 11.45 -2.35
CA LEU A 230 -8.63 10.70 -3.11
C LEU A 230 -9.27 9.87 -4.24
N THR A 231 -8.70 9.95 -5.44
CA THR A 231 -8.92 8.96 -6.50
C THR A 231 -7.63 8.20 -6.68
N PHE A 232 -7.65 6.87 -6.63
CA PHE A 232 -6.47 6.06 -6.90
C PHE A 232 -6.49 5.51 -8.32
N VAL A 233 -5.38 5.63 -9.04
CA VAL A 233 -5.14 4.89 -10.29
C VAL A 233 -4.17 3.77 -9.96
N LEU A 234 -4.62 2.52 -10.00
CA LEU A 234 -3.81 1.36 -9.67
C LEU A 234 -3.23 0.78 -10.97
N GLU A 235 -1.95 1.10 -11.24
CA GLU A 235 -1.19 0.53 -12.35
C GLU A 235 -0.52 -0.76 -11.86
N ASP A 236 -1.02 -1.90 -12.33
CA ASP A 236 -0.47 -3.19 -11.97
C ASP A 236 0.58 -3.66 -12.99
N HIS A 237 1.85 -3.66 -12.60
CA HIS A 237 2.98 -4.12 -13.42
C HIS A 237 3.16 -5.65 -13.41
N GLY A 238 2.29 -6.38 -12.71
CA GLY A 238 2.32 -7.83 -12.66
C GLY A 238 3.49 -8.38 -11.84
N LYS A 239 4.05 -9.50 -12.33
CA LYS A 239 5.28 -10.09 -11.80
C LYS A 239 6.46 -9.47 -12.55
N VAL A 240 7.33 -8.75 -11.85
CA VAL A 240 8.45 -8.04 -12.47
C VAL A 240 9.75 -8.78 -12.15
N THR A 241 10.60 -8.93 -13.15
CA THR A 241 11.82 -9.72 -13.04
C THR A 241 12.81 -9.11 -12.06
N SER A 242 13.35 -9.92 -11.15
CA SER A 242 14.55 -9.62 -10.37
C SER A 242 15.61 -10.70 -10.56
N GLN A 243 16.89 -10.35 -10.50
CA GLN A 243 18.01 -11.30 -10.54
C GLN A 243 18.25 -11.96 -9.18
N VAL A 244 17.84 -11.31 -8.11
CA VAL A 244 17.93 -11.79 -6.73
C VAL A 244 16.55 -12.23 -6.22
N GLU A 245 16.52 -13.00 -5.13
CA GLU A 245 15.27 -13.38 -4.45
C GLU A 245 14.97 -12.39 -3.31
N PRO A 246 13.99 -11.49 -3.45
CA PRO A 246 13.66 -10.52 -2.41
C PRO A 246 13.32 -11.16 -1.06
N ALA A 247 12.69 -12.35 -1.06
CA ALA A 247 12.21 -12.99 0.17
C ALA A 247 13.34 -13.40 1.15
N VAL A 248 14.59 -13.45 0.68
CA VAL A 248 15.76 -13.82 1.50
C VAL A 248 16.69 -12.65 1.79
N LEU A 249 16.33 -11.43 1.36
CA LEU A 249 17.14 -10.24 1.57
C LEU A 249 16.74 -9.50 2.84
N ASN A 250 17.74 -8.93 3.52
CA ASN A 250 17.47 -7.98 4.58
C ASN A 250 16.97 -6.66 3.99
N ILE A 251 16.18 -5.90 4.75
CA ILE A 251 15.65 -4.58 4.34
C ILE A 251 16.77 -3.64 3.83
N SER A 252 17.98 -3.72 4.40
CA SER A 252 19.12 -2.90 3.94
C SER A 252 19.63 -3.23 2.53
N GLN A 253 19.14 -4.29 1.89
CA GLN A 253 19.51 -4.77 0.56
C GLN A 253 18.38 -4.61 -0.47
N GLU A 254 17.31 -3.89 -0.11
CA GLU A 254 16.13 -3.71 -0.97
C GLU A 254 16.48 -3.13 -2.36
N GLY A 255 17.52 -2.28 -2.42
CA GLY A 255 17.97 -1.66 -3.66
C GLY A 255 18.33 -2.67 -4.74
N ASP A 256 18.73 -3.89 -4.38
CA ASP A 256 19.12 -4.94 -5.32
C ASP A 256 17.90 -5.37 -6.17
N TYR A 257 16.80 -5.80 -5.53
CA TYR A 257 15.62 -6.24 -6.27
C TYR A 257 14.82 -5.08 -6.88
N ILE A 258 14.81 -3.90 -6.22
CA ILE A 258 14.14 -2.70 -6.74
C ILE A 258 14.82 -2.28 -8.05
N GLY A 259 16.15 -2.19 -8.06
CA GLY A 259 16.92 -1.83 -9.24
C GLY A 259 16.73 -2.81 -10.40
N ASP A 260 16.71 -4.11 -10.12
CA ASP A 260 16.42 -5.12 -11.15
C ASP A 260 15.02 -4.96 -11.73
N CYS A 261 14.01 -4.75 -10.87
CA CYS A 261 12.63 -4.62 -11.31
C CYS A 261 12.45 -3.39 -12.21
N LEU A 262 12.98 -2.24 -11.79
CA LEU A 262 12.88 -0.99 -12.54
C LEU A 262 13.65 -1.07 -13.87
N THR A 263 14.82 -1.72 -13.87
CA THR A 263 15.56 -2.04 -15.09
C THR A 263 14.74 -2.92 -16.03
N SER A 264 14.06 -3.95 -15.50
CA SER A 264 13.16 -4.83 -16.27
C SER A 264 11.95 -4.09 -16.84
N LEU A 265 11.51 -3.00 -16.20
CA LEU A 265 10.46 -2.11 -16.70
C LEU A 265 10.96 -1.04 -17.67
N GLY A 266 12.27 -1.00 -17.94
CA GLY A 266 12.89 -0.08 -18.91
C GLY A 266 13.44 1.23 -18.34
N TYR A 267 13.43 1.42 -17.01
CA TYR A 267 14.00 2.59 -16.36
C TYR A 267 15.50 2.40 -16.16
N THR A 268 16.32 2.64 -17.18
CA THR A 268 17.77 2.32 -17.18
C THR A 268 18.69 3.54 -17.22
N THR A 269 18.15 4.75 -17.02
CA THR A 269 18.86 6.03 -17.10
C THR A 269 19.84 6.26 -15.94
N SER A 270 19.64 5.57 -14.82
CA SER A 270 20.43 5.67 -13.59
C SER A 270 20.74 4.28 -13.06
N THR A 271 21.87 4.15 -12.36
CA THR A 271 22.20 2.94 -11.59
C THR A 271 21.71 3.03 -10.14
N CYS A 272 21.14 4.17 -9.73
CA CYS A 272 20.54 4.34 -8.41
C CYS A 272 19.06 3.90 -8.47
N PRO A 273 18.64 2.84 -7.75
CA PRO A 273 17.26 2.34 -7.76
C PRO A 273 16.24 3.40 -7.37
N TYR A 274 16.60 4.29 -6.44
CA TYR A 274 15.70 5.36 -5.98
C TYR A 274 15.49 6.46 -7.03
N THR A 275 16.48 6.74 -7.88
CA THR A 275 16.31 7.65 -9.02
C THR A 275 15.38 7.02 -10.06
N GLN A 276 15.60 5.75 -10.41
CA GLN A 276 14.73 5.00 -11.33
C GLN A 276 13.28 4.95 -10.81
N LEU A 277 13.10 4.82 -9.50
CA LEU A 277 11.80 4.78 -8.85
C LEU A 277 11.08 6.14 -8.92
N GLY A 278 11.83 7.22 -8.72
CA GLY A 278 11.34 8.58 -8.93
C GLY A 278 10.87 8.81 -10.37
N GLU A 279 11.62 8.30 -11.35
CA GLU A 279 11.23 8.35 -12.77
C GLU A 279 9.97 7.55 -13.08
N LEU A 280 9.83 6.34 -12.53
CA LEU A 280 8.60 5.55 -12.65
C LEU A 280 7.41 6.33 -12.10
N ASN A 281 7.50 6.80 -10.85
CA ASN A 281 6.42 7.54 -10.22
C ASN A 281 6.07 8.83 -10.99
N ALA A 282 7.07 9.58 -11.47
CA ALA A 282 6.85 10.79 -12.27
C ALA A 282 6.19 10.48 -13.62
N THR A 283 6.69 9.46 -14.34
CA THR A 283 6.15 9.05 -15.64
C THR A 283 4.67 8.65 -15.52
N GLN A 284 4.34 7.87 -14.51
CA GLN A 284 2.98 7.38 -14.31
C GLN A 284 2.06 8.49 -13.82
N ARG A 285 2.58 9.42 -13.01
CA ARG A 285 1.85 10.61 -12.60
C ARG A 285 1.47 11.46 -13.82
N ASP A 286 2.41 11.70 -14.72
CA ASP A 286 2.18 12.48 -15.93
C ASP A 286 1.20 11.76 -16.86
N ARG A 287 1.38 10.44 -17.06
CA ARG A 287 0.51 9.60 -17.89
C ARG A 287 -0.96 9.67 -17.46
N TYR A 288 -1.21 9.60 -16.15
CA TYR A 288 -2.58 9.56 -15.60
C TYR A 288 -3.09 10.90 -15.08
N ARG A 289 -2.35 11.99 -15.33
CA ARG A 289 -2.63 13.34 -14.80
C ARG A 289 -2.91 13.32 -13.30
N ALA A 290 -2.13 12.53 -12.57
CA ALA A 290 -2.23 12.44 -11.13
C ALA A 290 -1.46 13.60 -10.46
N HIS A 291 -1.78 13.87 -9.20
CA HIS A 291 -1.03 14.83 -8.38
C HIS A 291 0.15 14.14 -7.70
N TRP A 292 -0.02 12.85 -7.43
CA TRP A 292 0.88 12.03 -6.63
C TRP A 292 1.21 10.72 -7.35
N GLY A 293 2.38 10.17 -7.06
CA GLY A 293 2.78 8.85 -7.51
C GLY A 293 3.57 8.13 -6.43
N VAL A 294 3.16 6.88 -6.14
CA VAL A 294 3.80 6.01 -5.16
C VAL A 294 3.93 4.61 -5.77
N THR A 295 4.94 3.86 -5.35
CA THR A 295 5.10 2.46 -5.71
C THR A 295 4.87 1.57 -4.49
N GLN A 296 4.06 0.54 -4.62
CA GLN A 296 3.87 -0.52 -3.63
C GLN A 296 4.59 -1.77 -4.15
N PHE A 297 5.63 -2.20 -3.43
CA PHE A 297 6.22 -3.52 -3.64
C PHE A 297 5.55 -4.54 -2.73
N ILE A 298 5.19 -5.70 -3.27
CA ILE A 298 4.76 -6.84 -2.46
C ILE A 298 5.71 -8.00 -2.71
N LEU A 299 6.33 -8.50 -1.65
CA LEU A 299 7.29 -9.61 -1.73
C LEU A 299 6.58 -10.92 -1.38
N ASN A 300 6.92 -12.00 -2.09
CA ASN A 300 6.39 -13.33 -1.79
C ASN A 300 7.16 -13.97 -0.63
N ALA A 301 7.03 -13.41 0.56
CA ALA A 301 7.65 -13.90 1.79
C ALA A 301 6.66 -13.87 2.94
N GLU A 302 6.96 -14.60 4.01
CA GLU A 302 6.18 -14.61 5.25
C GLU A 302 6.63 -13.51 6.22
N VAL A 303 7.94 -13.34 6.38
CA VAL A 303 8.57 -12.38 7.30
C VAL A 303 9.88 -11.86 6.71
N PHE A 304 10.30 -10.65 7.07
CA PHE A 304 11.62 -10.15 6.67
C PHE A 304 12.72 -10.89 7.44
N PRO A 305 13.75 -11.42 6.75
CA PRO A 305 14.90 -12.00 7.42
C PRO A 305 15.50 -11.04 8.46
N GLY A 306 15.62 -11.50 9.70
CA GLY A 306 16.36 -10.81 10.76
C GLY A 306 15.69 -9.62 11.44
N SER A 307 14.52 -9.14 11.00
CA SER A 307 13.80 -8.02 11.66
C SER A 307 12.46 -8.40 12.28
N GLY A 308 11.79 -9.45 11.79
CA GLY A 308 10.42 -9.77 12.22
C GLY A 308 9.34 -8.81 11.69
N ALA A 309 9.74 -7.72 11.04
CA ALA A 309 8.82 -6.78 10.40
C ALA A 309 8.06 -7.44 9.24
N LEU A 310 6.89 -6.89 8.95
CA LEU A 310 5.97 -7.37 7.90
C LEU A 310 5.84 -6.39 6.74
N ALA A 311 6.13 -5.12 7.00
CA ALA A 311 6.14 -4.08 6.00
C ALA A 311 7.02 -2.91 6.45
N TYR A 312 7.21 -1.96 5.55
CA TYR A 312 7.78 -0.65 5.84
C TYR A 312 7.42 0.35 4.73
N ALA A 313 7.55 1.62 5.08
CA ALA A 313 7.38 2.74 4.17
C ALA A 313 8.49 3.78 4.36
N TYR A 314 8.80 4.47 3.29
CA TYR A 314 9.54 5.73 3.39
C TYR A 314 8.56 6.86 3.67
N LEU A 315 8.84 7.66 4.70
CA LEU A 315 7.97 8.76 5.12
C LEU A 315 7.86 9.80 3.99
N GLY A 316 6.64 10.04 3.50
CA GLY A 316 6.38 10.91 2.34
C GLY A 316 6.61 10.23 0.97
N GLY A 317 6.93 8.94 0.96
CA GLY A 317 7.30 8.18 -0.22
C GLY A 317 8.82 8.06 -0.43
N PRO A 318 9.25 7.46 -1.56
CA PRO A 318 8.50 7.23 -2.79
C PRO A 318 7.80 5.87 -2.90
N HIS A 319 7.95 5.00 -1.90
CA HIS A 319 7.39 3.65 -1.94
C HIS A 319 7.13 3.06 -0.56
N THR A 320 6.36 1.98 -0.59
CA THR A 320 6.11 1.05 0.51
C THR A 320 6.50 -0.36 0.08
N VAL A 321 6.83 -1.21 1.04
CA VAL A 321 7.09 -2.64 0.84
C VAL A 321 6.29 -3.41 1.88
N ALA A 322 5.53 -4.42 1.46
CA ALA A 322 4.84 -5.33 2.36
C ALA A 322 5.05 -6.78 1.92
N LEU A 323 4.85 -7.72 2.85
CA LEU A 323 5.02 -9.14 2.62
C LEU A 323 3.68 -9.82 2.40
N ARG A 324 3.59 -10.69 1.38
CA ARG A 324 2.37 -11.46 1.07
C ARG A 324 1.88 -12.26 2.29
N GLY A 325 2.81 -12.91 2.98
CA GLY A 325 2.47 -13.83 4.05
C GLY A 325 2.12 -13.16 5.37
N ASN A 326 2.53 -11.90 5.55
CA ASN A 326 2.07 -11.03 6.64
C ASN A 326 2.28 -11.63 8.06
N GLY A 327 3.24 -12.55 8.24
CA GLY A 327 3.63 -13.11 9.52
C GLY A 327 2.50 -13.80 10.30
N SER A 328 2.16 -13.24 11.46
CA SER A 328 1.05 -13.70 12.32
C SER A 328 -0.31 -13.34 11.74
N LEU A 329 -0.36 -12.33 10.88
CA LEU A 329 -1.53 -11.95 10.10
C LEU A 329 -1.56 -12.79 8.83
N SER A 330 -2.76 -12.97 8.29
CA SER A 330 -2.96 -13.71 7.05
C SER A 330 -2.90 -12.78 5.83
N ILE A 331 -2.82 -13.36 4.63
CA ILE A 331 -2.94 -12.57 3.38
C ILE A 331 -4.31 -11.89 3.29
N GLU A 332 -5.33 -12.42 3.95
CA GLU A 332 -6.66 -11.82 4.09
C GLU A 332 -6.67 -10.51 4.90
N GLU A 333 -5.55 -10.16 5.53
CA GLU A 333 -5.38 -8.98 6.39
C GLU A 333 -4.26 -8.07 5.88
N LEU A 334 -3.76 -8.33 4.67
CA LEU A 334 -2.71 -7.52 4.05
C LEU A 334 -3.18 -6.08 3.79
N ASP A 335 -4.49 -5.87 3.61
CA ASP A 335 -5.10 -4.55 3.43
C ASP A 335 -4.92 -3.63 4.64
N LEU A 336 -4.90 -4.17 5.86
CA LEU A 336 -4.63 -3.44 7.09
C LEU A 336 -3.19 -2.91 7.11
N VAL A 337 -2.24 -3.78 6.80
CA VAL A 337 -0.81 -3.46 6.79
C VAL A 337 -0.50 -2.46 5.68
N ILE A 338 -1.01 -2.68 4.47
CA ILE A 338 -0.85 -1.73 3.37
C ILE A 338 -1.48 -0.37 3.73
N ALA A 339 -2.66 -0.35 4.34
CA ALA A 339 -3.29 0.91 4.73
C ALA A 339 -2.47 1.67 5.78
N HIS A 340 -1.88 0.95 6.74
CA HIS A 340 -0.94 1.50 7.72
C HIS A 340 0.28 2.12 7.01
N GLU A 341 0.96 1.38 6.13
CA GLU A 341 2.14 1.88 5.40
C GLU A 341 1.82 3.08 4.50
N PHE A 342 0.63 3.11 3.88
CA PHE A 342 0.16 4.26 3.13
C PHE A 342 -0.03 5.50 4.01
N GLY A 343 -0.27 5.33 5.31
CA GLY A 343 -0.26 6.45 6.27
C GLY A 343 1.07 7.17 6.28
N HIS A 344 2.19 6.45 6.28
CA HIS A 344 3.52 7.03 6.19
C HIS A 344 3.79 7.72 4.86
N ILE A 345 3.20 7.25 3.76
CA ILE A 345 3.23 7.98 2.48
C ILE A 345 2.60 9.37 2.64
N PHE A 346 1.54 9.49 3.46
CA PHE A 346 0.93 10.77 3.82
C PHE A 346 1.57 11.46 5.04
N GLN A 347 2.80 11.08 5.40
CA GLN A 347 3.58 11.63 6.52
C GLN A 347 2.99 11.37 7.91
N ALA A 348 2.07 10.42 8.07
CA ALA A 348 1.70 9.94 9.41
C ALA A 348 2.88 9.19 10.04
N VAL A 349 3.01 9.27 11.36
CA VAL A 349 4.04 8.54 12.13
C VAL A 349 3.39 7.39 12.89
N ASP A 350 4.20 6.42 13.27
CA ASP A 350 3.79 5.33 14.15
C ASP A 350 3.37 5.86 15.53
N GLU A 351 2.34 5.24 16.11
CA GLU A 351 1.86 5.53 17.46
C GLU A 351 2.08 4.34 18.43
N TYR A 352 2.86 3.33 18.03
CA TYR A 352 3.22 2.20 18.90
C TYR A 352 4.11 2.68 20.07
N ALA A 353 3.85 2.18 21.29
CA ALA A 353 4.42 2.67 22.55
C ALA A 353 5.37 1.67 23.23
#